data_AF-A0A1P8EG74-F1
#
_entry.id   AF-A0A1P8EG74-F1
#
_cell.length_a   1.000
_cell.length_b   1.000
_cell.length_c   1.000
_cell.angle_alpha   90.00
_cell.angle_beta   90.00
_cell.angle_gamma   90.00
#
_symmetry.space_group_name_H-M   'P 1'
#
loop_
_entity.id
_entity.type
_entity.pdbx_description
1 polymer ?
#
loop_
_entity_poly.entity_id
_entity_poly.type
_entity_poly.pdbx_seq_one_letter_code
_entity_poly.pdbx_strand_id
1 'polypeptide(L)'
;MSIPYIKTPGTYIDVNTNTQRSGLPLNTQKVLFITTDTTSPDMPETIYDKAAADTAFGNNSIAGRMITAAIKTNRFVDAQAFAIQASITTGQALTTEDSNPVSTESGTGVSP
;
A
#
# COMPACT_ATOMS: atom_id res chain seq x y z
N MET A 1 -11.94 -55.22 24.89
CA MET A 1 -11.36 -55.03 23.53
C MET A 1 -12.21 -54.02 22.80
N SER A 2 -11.63 -52.91 22.34
CA SER A 2 -12.37 -51.87 21.60
C SER A 2 -12.56 -52.30 20.16
N ILE A 3 -13.80 -52.28 19.68
CA ILE A 3 -14.17 -52.60 18.30
C ILE A 3 -13.86 -51.36 17.44
N PRO A 4 -13.06 -51.47 16.37
CA PRO A 4 -12.77 -50.34 15.51
C PRO A 4 -14.06 -49.87 14.83
N TYR A 5 -14.27 -48.55 14.77
CA TYR A 5 -15.39 -47.92 14.06
C TYR A 5 -15.31 -48.26 12.56
N ILE A 6 -15.89 -49.40 12.17
CA ILE A 6 -16.10 -49.73 10.77
C ILE A 6 -17.30 -48.89 10.31
N LYS A 7 -17.08 -48.03 9.31
CA LYS A 7 -18.15 -47.24 8.71
C LYS A 7 -19.22 -48.23 8.23
N THR A 8 -20.44 -48.09 8.73
CA THR A 8 -21.58 -48.89 8.28
C THR A 8 -21.73 -48.74 6.77
N PRO A 9 -21.99 -49.82 6.01
CA PRO A 9 -22.23 -49.72 4.58
C PRO A 9 -23.44 -48.79 4.33
N GLY A 10 -23.19 -47.69 3.63
CA GLY A 10 -24.19 -46.68 3.30
C GLY A 10 -23.54 -45.53 2.53
N THR A 11 -24.29 -44.92 1.60
CA THR A 11 -23.83 -43.75 0.87
C THR A 11 -23.74 -42.57 1.83
N TYR A 12 -22.52 -42.21 2.22
CA TYR A 12 -22.25 -41.00 3.00
C TYR A 12 -22.39 -39.78 2.08
N ILE A 13 -23.50 -39.05 2.22
CA ILE A 13 -23.74 -37.74 1.59
C ILE A 13 -23.21 -36.58 2.45
N ASP A 14 -22.12 -36.82 3.18
CA ASP A 14 -21.43 -35.75 3.91
C ASP A 14 -20.77 -34.82 2.88
N VAL A 15 -21.52 -33.78 2.51
CA VAL A 15 -21.00 -32.71 1.67
C VAL A 15 -19.95 -31.96 2.48
N ASN A 16 -18.72 -31.93 1.98
CA ASN A 16 -17.67 -31.13 2.58
C ASN A 16 -18.04 -29.64 2.46
N THR A 17 -18.57 -29.06 3.54
CA THR A 17 -18.96 -27.64 3.61
C THR A 17 -17.76 -26.70 3.50
N ASN A 18 -16.52 -27.19 3.71
CA ASN A 18 -15.32 -26.39 3.48
C ASN A 18 -15.00 -26.23 1.99
N THR A 19 -15.44 -27.15 1.12
CA THR A 19 -15.12 -27.14 -0.32
C THR A 19 -16.11 -26.33 -1.17
N GLN A 20 -17.34 -26.11 -0.71
CA GLN A 20 -18.35 -25.37 -1.48
C GLN A 20 -18.12 -23.86 -1.60
N ARG A 21 -17.04 -23.33 -1.01
CA ARG A 21 -16.62 -21.93 -1.25
C ARG A 21 -15.90 -21.74 -2.60
N SER A 22 -15.77 -22.78 -3.42
CA SER A 22 -15.15 -22.74 -4.75
C SER A 22 -16.02 -22.06 -5.83
N GLY A 23 -17.26 -21.69 -5.54
CA GLY A 23 -18.20 -21.09 -6.52
C GLY A 23 -18.35 -19.58 -6.45
N LEU A 24 -17.78 -18.92 -5.42
CA LEU A 24 -17.82 -17.47 -5.34
C LEU A 24 -16.68 -16.88 -6.19
N PRO A 25 -16.95 -15.88 -7.05
CA PRO A 25 -15.91 -15.18 -7.79
C PRO A 25 -14.80 -14.74 -6.84
N LEU A 26 -13.54 -14.96 -7.25
CA LEU A 26 -12.40 -14.39 -6.55
C LEU A 26 -12.62 -12.89 -6.41
N ASN A 27 -12.55 -12.39 -5.17
CA ASN A 27 -12.63 -10.96 -4.89
C ASN A 27 -11.30 -10.29 -5.28
N THR A 28 -11.07 -10.19 -6.58
CA THR A 28 -9.92 -9.50 -7.18
C THR A 28 -10.15 -8.00 -7.03
N GLN A 29 -9.55 -7.42 -6.00
CA GLN A 29 -9.60 -5.98 -5.74
C GLN A 29 -8.31 -5.35 -6.25
N LYS A 30 -8.44 -4.27 -6.99
CA LYS A 30 -7.33 -3.39 -7.36
C LYS A 30 -7.36 -2.18 -6.46
N VAL A 31 -6.27 -1.91 -5.76
CA VAL A 31 -6.18 -0.83 -4.78
C VAL A 31 -4.91 -0.02 -5.04
N LEU A 32 -5.04 1.30 -5.07
CA LEU A 32 -3.93 2.23 -5.09
C LEU A 32 -3.81 2.90 -3.72
N PHE A 33 -2.68 2.69 -3.05
CA PHE A 33 -2.32 3.38 -1.82
C PHE A 33 -1.60 4.67 -2.13
N ILE A 34 -2.18 5.78 -1.68
CA ILE A 34 -1.55 7.09 -1.74
C ILE A 34 -1.01 7.43 -0.35
N THR A 35 0.30 7.62 -0.25
CA THR A 35 0.98 7.89 1.04
C THR A 35 1.71 9.22 1.02
N THR A 36 2.21 9.64 2.17
CA THR A 36 3.05 10.84 2.34
C THR A 36 4.51 10.45 2.63
N ASP A 37 4.94 9.28 2.13
CA ASP A 37 6.32 8.84 2.28
C ASP A 37 7.27 9.78 1.53
N THR A 38 8.49 9.95 2.04
CA THR A 38 9.49 10.88 1.47
C THR A 38 10.07 10.40 0.15
N THR A 39 10.07 9.09 -0.06
CA THR A 39 10.58 8.43 -1.26
C THR A 39 9.41 7.79 -1.98
N SER A 40 9.32 7.98 -3.30
CA SER A 40 8.31 7.38 -4.15
C SER A 40 8.91 7.05 -5.51
N PRO A 41 8.49 5.97 -6.17
CA PRO A 41 8.70 5.80 -7.60
C PRO A 41 7.99 6.92 -8.41
N ASP A 42 8.48 7.17 -9.63
CA ASP A 42 7.96 8.20 -10.54
C ASP A 42 6.52 7.91 -11.04
N MET A 43 6.10 6.65 -10.96
CA MET A 43 4.76 6.20 -11.33
C MET A 43 4.25 5.18 -10.30
N PRO A 44 2.93 5.01 -10.15
CA PRO A 44 2.38 3.98 -9.27
C PRO A 44 2.92 2.60 -9.63
N GLU A 45 3.55 1.94 -8.67
CA GLU A 45 4.16 0.63 -8.85
C GLU A 45 3.38 -0.43 -8.08
N THR A 46 3.24 -1.62 -8.66
CA THR A 46 2.63 -2.76 -7.97
C THR A 46 3.63 -3.36 -6.98
N ILE A 47 3.24 -3.43 -5.72
CA ILE A 47 4.10 -3.93 -4.64
C ILE A 47 3.46 -5.18 -4.03
N TYR A 48 4.19 -6.30 -4.04
CA TYR A 48 3.69 -7.62 -3.64
C TYR A 48 4.16 -8.10 -2.27
N ASP A 49 5.16 -7.45 -1.68
CA ASP A 49 5.68 -7.80 -0.37
C ASP A 49 6.29 -6.60 0.35
N LYS A 50 6.62 -6.79 1.63
CA LYS A 50 7.22 -5.75 2.46
C LYS A 50 8.63 -5.36 2.00
N ALA A 51 9.41 -6.29 1.44
CA ALA A 51 10.79 -6.02 1.05
C ALA A 51 10.87 -5.10 -0.17
N ALA A 52 10.01 -5.33 -1.16
CA ALA A 52 9.82 -4.46 -2.31
C ALA A 52 9.32 -3.07 -1.86
N ALA A 53 8.37 -3.03 -0.91
CA ALA A 53 7.90 -1.76 -0.36
C ALA A 53 9.00 -0.97 0.38
N ASP A 54 9.80 -1.65 1.20
CA ASP A 54 10.90 -1.05 1.94
C ASP A 54 12.00 -0.53 0.98
N THR A 55 12.14 -1.15 -0.20
CA THR A 55 13.07 -0.71 -1.25
C THR A 55 12.56 0.53 -1.98
N ALA A 56 11.27 0.57 -2.33
CA ALA A 56 10.68 1.66 -3.12
C ALA A 56 10.36 2.91 -2.29
N PHE A 57 9.91 2.74 -1.04
CA PHE A 57 9.42 3.82 -0.19
C PHE A 57 10.28 4.07 1.07
N GLY A 58 11.31 3.25 1.28
CA GLY A 58 12.16 3.28 2.47
C GLY A 58 11.67 2.35 3.58
N ASN A 59 12.60 2.00 4.48
CA ASN A 59 12.37 1.03 5.55
C ASN A 59 11.27 1.49 6.52
N ASN A 60 10.29 0.63 6.79
CA ASN A 60 9.14 0.91 7.66
C ASN A 60 8.28 2.10 7.20
N SER A 61 8.24 2.35 5.89
CA SER A 61 7.35 3.34 5.25
C SER A 61 5.87 3.10 5.54
N ILE A 62 5.07 4.16 5.38
CA ILE A 62 3.61 4.08 5.46
C ILE A 62 3.10 3.13 4.38
N ALA A 63 3.63 3.25 3.14
CA ALA A 63 3.31 2.36 2.03
C ALA A 63 3.57 0.89 2.38
N GLY A 64 4.75 0.55 2.91
CA GLY A 64 5.08 -0.83 3.30
C GLY A 64 4.16 -1.40 4.36
N ARG A 65 3.73 -0.59 5.34
CA ARG A 65 2.76 -1.00 6.36
C ARG A 65 1.37 -1.24 5.77
N MET A 66 0.91 -0.37 4.87
CA MET A 66 -0.41 -0.48 4.24
C MET A 66 -0.49 -1.71 3.33
N ILE A 67 0.53 -1.96 2.52
CA ILE A 67 0.62 -3.13 1.65
C ILE A 67 0.68 -4.42 2.47
N THR A 68 1.49 -4.45 3.54
CA THR A 68 1.57 -5.61 4.44
C THR A 68 0.20 -5.92 5.06
N ALA A 69 -0.54 -4.90 5.48
CA ALA A 69 -1.90 -5.08 6.01
C ALA A 69 -2.88 -5.57 4.93
N ALA A 70 -2.80 -5.03 3.71
CA ALA A 70 -3.67 -5.40 2.59
C ALA A 70 -3.46 -6.85 2.13
N ILE A 71 -2.21 -7.29 2.00
CA ILE A 71 -1.89 -8.67 1.62
C ILE A 71 -2.32 -9.66 2.72
N LYS A 72 -2.21 -9.24 3.99
CA LYS A 72 -2.65 -10.06 5.13
C LYS A 72 -4.17 -10.25 5.17
N THR A 73 -4.94 -9.27 4.73
CA THR A 73 -6.42 -9.36 4.71
C THR A 73 -6.93 -10.06 3.45
N ASN A 74 -6.31 -9.82 2.30
CA ASN A 74 -6.65 -10.49 1.03
C ASN A 74 -5.38 -10.77 0.21
N ARG A 75 -5.02 -12.05 0.08
CA ARG A 75 -3.83 -12.47 -0.70
C ARG A 75 -3.96 -12.21 -2.20
N PHE A 76 -5.16 -11.97 -2.71
CA PHE A 76 -5.44 -11.75 -4.13
C PHE A 76 -5.64 -10.26 -4.48
N VAL A 77 -5.29 -9.36 -3.55
CA VAL A 77 -5.32 -7.92 -3.83
C VAL A 77 -4.18 -7.56 -4.79
N ASP A 78 -4.52 -6.79 -5.82
CA ASP A 78 -3.56 -6.12 -6.69
C ASP A 78 -3.29 -4.73 -6.08
N ALA A 79 -2.26 -4.65 -5.25
CA ALA A 79 -1.91 -3.45 -4.49
C ALA A 79 -0.83 -2.65 -5.21
N GLN A 80 -1.15 -1.41 -5.56
CA GLN A 80 -0.21 -0.42 -6.05
C GLN A 80 0.03 0.64 -4.97
N ALA A 81 1.21 1.26 -4.98
CA ALA A 81 1.51 2.36 -4.09
C ALA A 81 2.16 3.53 -4.84
N PHE A 82 1.87 4.73 -4.37
CA PHE A 82 2.48 5.97 -4.81
C PHE A 82 2.52 6.95 -3.65
N ALA A 83 3.64 7.61 -3.42
CA ALA A 83 3.71 8.66 -2.40
C ALA A 83 3.51 10.01 -3.05
N ILE A 84 2.60 10.81 -2.49
CA ILE A 84 2.60 12.23 -2.74
C ILE A 84 3.86 12.76 -2.07
N GLN A 85 4.84 13.17 -2.86
CA GLN A 85 5.86 14.06 -2.34
C GLN A 85 5.13 15.28 -1.82
N ALA A 86 5.05 15.40 -0.50
CA ALA A 86 4.68 16.66 0.10
C ALA A 86 5.68 17.68 -0.45
N SER A 87 5.24 18.56 -1.35
CA SER A 87 5.99 19.76 -1.65
C SER A 87 6.19 20.43 -0.31
N ILE A 88 7.38 20.27 0.27
CA ILE A 88 7.88 21.22 1.23
C ILE A 88 8.16 22.44 0.38
N THR A 89 7.09 23.16 0.04
CA THR A 89 7.21 24.55 -0.34
C THR A 89 7.62 25.23 0.96
N THR A 90 8.90 25.11 1.35
CA THR A 90 9.60 26.27 1.88
C THR A 90 9.27 27.33 0.85
N GLY A 91 8.28 28.17 1.17
CA GLY A 91 7.66 29.05 0.20
C GLY A 91 8.72 29.69 -0.70
N GLN A 92 8.42 29.71 -1.98
CA GLN A 92 9.32 30.28 -2.96
C GLN A 92 9.57 31.73 -2.55
N ALA A 93 10.81 32.09 -2.25
CA ALA A 93 11.15 33.47 -1.99
C ALA A 93 10.73 34.31 -3.20
N LEU A 94 10.01 35.40 -2.96
CA LEU A 94 9.67 36.32 -4.05
C LEU A 94 10.98 36.87 -4.63
N THR A 95 11.16 36.66 -5.93
CA THR A 95 12.32 37.13 -6.68
C THR A 95 11.87 38.14 -7.74
N THR A 96 12.76 39.07 -8.09
CA THR A 96 12.55 39.98 -9.22
C THR A 96 12.71 39.23 -10.54
N GLU A 97 12.36 39.86 -11.66
CA GLU A 97 12.57 39.29 -13.00
C GLU A 97 14.04 38.95 -13.31
N ASP A 98 14.98 39.64 -12.66
CA ASP A 98 16.43 39.34 -12.70
C ASP A 98 16.87 38.25 -11.71
N SER A 99 15.92 37.56 -11.06
CA SER A 99 16.17 36.53 -10.04
C SER A 99 16.84 37.04 -8.74
N ASN A 100 16.79 38.33 -8.45
CA ASN A 100 17.27 38.87 -7.18
C ASN A 100 16.21 38.72 -6.07
N PRO A 101 16.60 38.49 -4.81
CA PRO A 101 15.64 38.39 -3.70
C PRO A 101 14.96 39.74 -3.44
N VAL A 102 13.62 39.73 -3.34
CA VAL A 102 12.88 40.91 -2.89
C VAL A 102 13.23 41.16 -1.42
N SER A 103 13.79 42.33 -1.13
CA SER A 103 14.24 42.70 0.21
C SER A 103 13.29 43.72 0.84
N THR A 104 13.10 43.63 2.16
CA THR A 104 12.44 44.70 2.93
C THR A 104 13.39 45.90 3.10
N GLU A 105 12.87 47.04 3.54
CA GLU A 105 13.68 48.24 3.85
C GLU A 105 14.79 48.00 4.89
N SER A 106 14.69 46.92 5.67
CA SER A 106 15.68 46.47 6.65
C SER A 106 16.77 45.57 6.04
N GLY A 107 16.70 45.29 4.73
CA GLY A 107 17.65 44.42 4.02
C GLY A 107 17.46 42.91 4.28
N THR A 108 16.41 42.52 5.00
CA THR A 108 16.04 41.11 5.15
C THR A 108 15.17 40.69 3.97
N GLY A 109 15.53 39.58 3.32
CA GLY A 109 14.75 39.02 2.23
C GLY A 109 13.35 38.60 2.68
N VAL A 110 12.35 38.79 1.83
CA VAL A 110 10.99 38.33 2.09
C VAL A 110 10.97 36.81 1.87
N SER A 111 11.19 36.07 2.95
CA SER A 111 10.84 34.65 3.00
C SER A 111 9.31 34.54 3.18
N PRO A 112 8.67 33.51 2.61
CA PRO A 112 7.39 33.01 3.14
C PRO A 112 7.41 32.78 4.66
#